data_AF-A0A9D0HNZ5-F1
#
_entry.id   AF-A0A9D0HNZ5-F1
#
_cell.length_a   1.000
_cell.length_b   1.000
_cell.length_c   1.000
_cell.angle_alpha   90.00
_cell.angle_beta   90.00
_cell.angle_gamma   90.00
#
_symmetry.space_group_name_H-M   'P 1'
#
loop_
_entity.id
_entity.type
_entity.pdbx_description
1 polymer ?
#
loop_
_entity_poly.entity_id
_entity_poly.type
_entity_poly.pdbx_seq_one_letter_code
_entity_poly.pdbx_strand_id
1 'polypeptide(L)'
;MKELLEAIEHDSLPKIKKLLEQKSYNLNKEVVIGQEYDLEEYDEIALLFYVIQKDASLEAIELLLERGMDIHHTNREGLGVVDIAIKYKRKDVISLAKRHGVDITVSKRKSGLTPLML
;
A
#
# COMPACT_ATOMS: atom_id res chain seq x y z
N MET A 1 5.15 13.74 5.45
CA MET A 1 4.66 12.65 4.58
C MET A 1 5.27 12.75 3.19
N LYS A 2 5.22 13.91 2.51
CA LYS A 2 5.80 14.13 1.16
C LYS A 2 7.20 13.52 0.94
N GLU A 3 8.18 13.84 1.79
CA GLU A 3 9.55 13.30 1.69
C GLU A 3 9.63 11.76 1.74
N LEU A 4 8.73 11.12 2.49
CA LEU A 4 8.67 9.65 2.58
C LEU A 4 8.10 9.07 1.28
N LEU A 5 7.09 9.71 0.70
CA LEU A 5 6.50 9.29 -0.57
C LEU A 5 7.52 9.39 -1.70
N GLU A 6 8.24 10.51 -1.80
CA GLU A 6 9.32 10.70 -2.78
C GLU A 6 10.43 9.64 -2.61
N ALA A 7 10.78 9.29 -1.37
CA ALA A 7 11.75 8.24 -1.10
C ALA A 7 11.26 6.85 -1.55
N ILE A 8 9.96 6.58 -1.43
CA ILE A 8 9.32 5.34 -1.90
C ILE A 8 9.26 5.30 -3.43
N GLU A 9 8.89 6.40 -4.09
CA GLU A 9 8.83 6.48 -5.55
C GLU A 9 10.21 6.29 -6.21
N HIS A 10 11.28 6.73 -5.54
CA HIS A 10 12.65 6.50 -5.98
C HIS A 10 13.28 5.22 -5.40
N ASP A 11 12.49 4.38 -4.73
CA ASP A 11 12.92 3.13 -4.09
C ASP A 11 14.18 3.27 -3.21
N SER A 12 14.32 4.41 -2.55
CA SER A 12 15.51 4.77 -1.78
C SER A 12 15.45 4.19 -0.37
N LEU A 13 15.74 2.90 -0.22
CA LEU A 13 15.73 2.20 1.08
C LEU A 13 16.51 2.93 2.20
N PRO A 14 17.73 3.48 1.97
CA PRO A 14 18.44 4.22 3.02
C PRO A 14 17.70 5.48 3.46
N LYS A 15 17.07 6.20 2.52
CA LYS A 15 16.29 7.42 2.81
C LYS A 15 15.01 7.05 3.55
N ILE A 16 14.31 5.97 3.15
CA ILE A 16 13.12 5.45 3.85
C ILE A 16 13.50 5.11 5.30
N LYS A 17 14.53 4.29 5.53
CA LYS A 17 14.98 3.90 6.88
C LYS A 17 15.29 5.11 7.75
N LYS A 18 16.10 6.04 7.24
CA LYS A 18 16.49 7.26 7.94
C LYS A 18 15.27 8.11 8.31
N LEU A 19 14.31 8.28 7.40
CA LEU A 19 13.10 9.07 7.66
C LEU A 19 12.24 8.41 8.74
N LEU A 20 12.02 7.09 8.66
CA LEU A 20 11.22 6.35 9.65
C LEU A 20 11.87 6.31 11.04
N GLU A 21 13.18 6.53 11.16
CA GLU A 21 13.87 6.68 12.46
C GLU A 21 13.80 8.10 13.02
N GLN A 22 13.89 9.11 12.16
CA GLN A 22 13.93 10.51 12.57
C GLN A 22 12.55 11.10 12.87
N LYS A 23 11.50 10.60 12.23
CA LYS A 23 10.16 11.16 12.27
C LYS A 23 9.14 10.05 12.53
N SER A 24 8.19 10.32 13.42
CA SER A 24 7.03 9.44 13.63
C SER A 24 6.00 9.65 12.51
N TYR A 25 5.90 8.70 11.58
CA TYR A 25 4.89 8.69 10.53
C TYR A 25 3.73 7.77 10.92
N ASN A 26 2.49 8.22 10.71
CA ASN A 26 1.35 7.31 10.69
C ASN A 26 1.31 6.63 9.31
N LEU A 27 1.70 5.35 9.24
CA LEU A 27 1.75 4.58 7.99
C LEU A 27 0.37 4.03 7.55
N ASN A 28 -0.64 4.15 8.39
CA ASN A 28 -1.99 3.63 8.15
C ASN A 28 -2.97 4.73 7.71
N LYS A 29 -2.45 5.91 7.40
CA LYS A 29 -3.24 7.04 6.92
C LYS A 29 -3.37 7.05 5.41
N GLU A 30 -4.35 7.79 4.93
CA GLU A 30 -4.51 8.10 3.52
C GLU A 30 -3.48 9.14 3.04
N VAL A 31 -3.11 9.03 1.78
CA VAL A 31 -2.24 9.93 1.05
C VAL A 31 -3.01 10.47 -0.16
N VAL A 32 -2.85 11.76 -0.41
CA VAL A 32 -3.48 12.45 -1.53
C VAL A 32 -2.60 12.25 -2.77
N ILE A 33 -3.18 11.71 -3.83
CA ILE A 33 -2.55 11.60 -5.15
C ILE A 33 -3.30 12.50 -6.16
N GLY A 34 -2.63 12.90 -7.24
CA GLY A 34 -3.22 13.75 -8.29
C GLY A 34 -3.02 15.26 -8.08
N GLN A 35 -2.66 15.71 -6.87
CA GLN A 35 -2.32 17.12 -6.60
C GLN A 35 -1.11 17.60 -7.42
N GLU A 36 -0.21 16.69 -7.77
CA GLU A 36 0.96 16.97 -8.61
C GLU A 36 0.62 17.27 -10.08
N TYR A 37 -0.57 16.89 -10.54
CA TYR A 37 -1.00 17.01 -11.94
C TYR A 37 -2.06 18.11 -12.16
N ASP A 38 -2.32 18.94 -11.15
CA ASP A 38 -3.36 20.00 -11.16
C ASP A 38 -4.75 19.49 -11.63
N LEU A 39 -5.06 18.24 -11.29
CA LEU A 39 -6.36 17.65 -11.58
C LEU A 39 -7.42 18.26 -10.66
N GLU A 40 -8.63 18.43 -11.19
CA GLU A 40 -9.78 18.94 -10.42
C GLU A 40 -10.25 17.96 -9.34
N GLU A 41 -9.92 16.67 -9.49
CA GLU A 41 -10.22 15.60 -8.55
C GLU A 41 -8.94 14.96 -8.00
N TYR A 42 -8.85 14.89 -6.68
CA TYR A 42 -7.78 14.20 -5.97
C TYR A 42 -8.31 12.92 -5.35
N ASP A 43 -7.55 11.85 -5.44
CA ASP A 43 -7.85 10.61 -4.76
C ASP A 43 -7.10 10.54 -3.43
N GLU A 44 -7.83 10.17 -2.37
CA GLU A 44 -7.25 9.77 -1.09
C GLU A 44 -7.17 8.25 -1.05
N ILE A 45 -5.95 7.72 -1.00
CA ILE A 45 -5.70 6.27 -0.93
C ILE A 45 -4.83 5.93 0.26
N ALA A 46 -5.03 4.76 0.86
CA ALA A 46 -4.15 4.29 1.93
C ALA A 46 -2.71 4.20 1.44
N LEU A 47 -1.74 4.54 2.31
CA LEU A 47 -0.31 4.42 1.97
C LEU A 47 0.06 3.02 1.46
N LEU A 48 -0.52 1.97 2.04
CA LEU A 48 -0.35 0.59 1.58
C LEU A 48 -0.72 0.42 0.10
N PHE A 49 -1.81 1.03 -0.36
CA PHE A 49 -2.24 0.93 -1.75
C PHE A 49 -1.37 1.78 -2.66
N TYR A 50 -0.95 2.94 -2.18
CA TYR A 50 -0.03 3.82 -2.89
C TYR A 50 1.31 3.13 -3.19
N VAL A 51 1.92 2.45 -2.20
CA VAL A 51 3.22 1.79 -2.42
C VAL A 51 3.13 0.64 -3.43
N ILE A 52 2.00 -0.06 -3.48
CA ILE A 52 1.73 -1.11 -4.47
C ILE A 52 1.53 -0.49 -5.86
N GLN A 53 0.75 0.59 -5.94
CA GLN A 53 0.48 1.30 -7.19
C GLN A 53 1.74 1.91 -7.81
N LYS A 54 2.63 2.48 -7.00
CA LYS A 54 3.89 3.12 -7.44
C LYS A 54 5.04 2.12 -7.66
N ASP A 55 4.71 0.83 -7.70
CA ASP A 55 5.66 -0.24 -7.93
C ASP A 55 6.84 -0.28 -6.95
N ALA A 56 6.63 0.08 -5.68
CA ALA A 56 7.69 0.06 -4.67
C ALA A 56 8.24 -1.37 -4.49
N SER A 57 9.55 -1.48 -4.21
CA SER A 57 10.21 -2.78 -4.01
C SER A 57 9.57 -3.56 -2.87
N LEU A 58 9.72 -4.90 -2.93
CA LEU A 58 9.23 -5.77 -1.87
C LEU A 58 9.90 -5.45 -0.54
N GLU A 59 11.19 -5.11 -0.58
CA GLU A 59 12.02 -4.71 0.55
C GLU A 59 11.51 -3.42 1.19
N ALA A 60 11.08 -2.44 0.39
CA ALA A 60 10.48 -1.21 0.90
C ALA A 60 9.14 -1.48 1.59
N ILE A 61 8.31 -2.35 1.00
CA ILE A 61 7.02 -2.75 1.58
C ILE A 61 7.25 -3.50 2.90
N GLU A 62 8.15 -4.48 2.93
CA GLU A 62 8.49 -5.25 4.15
C GLU A 62 9.00 -4.32 5.26
N LEU A 63 9.89 -3.38 4.93
CA LEU A 63 10.36 -2.38 5.89
C LEU A 63 9.21 -1.53 6.47
N LEU A 64 8.26 -1.10 5.64
CA LEU A 64 7.11 -0.33 6.11
C LEU A 64 6.19 -1.18 7.01
N LEU A 65 5.99 -2.45 6.70
CA LEU A 65 5.24 -3.41 7.53
C LEU A 65 5.92 -3.61 8.89
N GLU A 66 7.24 -3.79 8.92
CA GLU A 66 8.03 -3.87 10.16
C GLU A 66 7.88 -2.62 11.04
N ARG A 67 7.62 -1.45 10.42
CA ARG A 67 7.39 -0.18 11.11
C ARG A 67 5.92 0.11 11.41
N GLY A 68 5.04 -0.89 11.31
CA GLY A 68 3.65 -0.83 11.76
C GLY A 68 2.63 -0.43 10.69
N MET A 69 2.99 -0.50 9.40
CA MET A 69 1.99 -0.47 8.33
C MET A 69 1.10 -1.72 8.40
N ASP A 70 -0.21 -1.52 8.37
CA ASP A 70 -1.22 -2.57 8.51
C ASP A 70 -1.56 -3.17 7.15
N ILE A 71 -1.13 -4.41 6.93
CA ILE A 71 -1.40 -5.16 5.70
C ILE A 71 -2.87 -5.58 5.54
N HIS A 72 -3.65 -5.57 6.62
CA HIS A 72 -5.07 -5.95 6.60
C HIS A 72 -6.02 -4.76 6.36
N HIS A 73 -5.46 -3.58 6.11
CA HIS A 73 -6.22 -2.38 5.79
C HIS A 73 -7.11 -2.61 4.55
N THR A 74 -8.32 -2.06 4.60
CA THR A 74 -9.28 -2.08 3.49
C THR A 74 -9.87 -0.70 3.25
N ASN A 75 -10.09 -0.33 1.98
CA ASN A 75 -10.81 0.90 1.64
C ASN A 75 -12.32 0.79 1.92
N ARG A 76 -13.07 1.86 1.62
CA ARG A 76 -14.53 1.96 1.80
C ARG A 76 -15.35 0.93 1.01
N GLU A 77 -14.78 0.33 -0.03
CA GLU A 77 -15.39 -0.73 -0.83
C GLU A 77 -15.01 -2.13 -0.33
N GLY A 78 -14.19 -2.21 0.72
CA GLY A 78 -13.68 -3.45 1.29
C GLY A 78 -12.52 -4.05 0.50
N LEU A 79 -11.90 -3.29 -0.41
CA LEU A 79 -10.71 -3.72 -1.15
C LEU A 79 -9.48 -3.65 -0.24
N GLY A 80 -8.74 -4.74 -0.14
CA GLY A 80 -7.50 -4.85 0.63
C GLY A 80 -6.24 -5.03 -0.23
N VAL A 81 -5.13 -5.39 0.43
CA VAL A 81 -3.81 -5.50 -0.21
C VAL A 81 -3.77 -6.39 -1.45
N VAL A 82 -4.46 -7.55 -1.41
CA VAL A 82 -4.44 -8.53 -2.50
C VAL A 82 -5.23 -8.01 -3.70
N ASP A 83 -6.33 -7.31 -3.44
CA ASP A 83 -7.19 -6.73 -4.45
C ASP A 83 -6.43 -5.70 -5.30
N ILE A 84 -5.68 -4.83 -4.61
CA ILE A 84 -4.82 -3.84 -5.24
C ILE A 84 -3.65 -4.52 -5.96
N ALA A 85 -3.02 -5.51 -5.34
CA ALA A 85 -1.92 -6.25 -5.96
C ALA A 85 -2.34 -6.96 -7.26
N ILE A 86 -3.55 -7.54 -7.33
CA ILE A 86 -4.11 -8.13 -8.55
C ILE A 86 -4.27 -7.06 -9.64
N LYS A 87 -4.91 -5.91 -9.30
CA LYS A 87 -5.10 -4.79 -10.22
C LYS A 87 -3.79 -4.32 -10.86
N TYR A 88 -2.72 -4.22 -10.07
CA TYR A 88 -1.39 -3.79 -10.53
C TYR A 88 -0.46 -4.95 -10.92
N LYS A 89 -0.96 -6.19 -11.01
CA LYS A 89 -0.20 -7.40 -11.41
C LYS A 89 1.03 -7.71 -10.53
N ARG A 90 1.00 -7.30 -9.26
CA ARG A 90 2.07 -7.46 -8.26
C ARG A 90 2.01 -8.83 -7.57
N LYS A 91 2.43 -9.89 -8.27
CA LYS A 91 2.42 -11.28 -7.76
C LYS A 91 3.31 -11.47 -6.52
N ASP A 92 4.38 -10.68 -6.44
CA ASP A 92 5.29 -10.58 -5.30
C ASP A 92 4.56 -10.10 -4.04
N VAL A 93 3.72 -9.06 -4.16
CA VAL A 93 2.91 -8.53 -3.06
C VAL A 93 1.79 -9.50 -2.66
N ILE A 94 1.19 -10.22 -3.63
CA ILE A 94 0.22 -11.29 -3.30
C ILE A 94 0.90 -12.37 -2.44
N SER A 95 2.12 -12.75 -2.80
CA SER A 95 2.90 -13.74 -2.05
C SER A 95 3.26 -13.22 -0.66
N LEU A 96 3.66 -11.95 -0.53
CA LEU A 96 3.91 -11.28 0.74
C LEU A 96 2.65 -11.25 1.62
N ALA A 97 1.52 -10.81 1.09
CA ALA A 97 0.24 -10.77 1.80
C ALA A 97 -0.13 -12.15 2.37
N LYS A 98 0.07 -13.22 1.59
CA LYS A 98 -0.13 -14.59 2.05
C LYS A 98 0.82 -14.97 3.19
N ARG A 99 2.10 -14.60 3.14
CA ARG A 99 3.06 -14.83 4.24
C ARG A 99 2.65 -14.12 5.52
N HIS A 100 2.03 -12.95 5.41
CA HIS A 100 1.49 -12.19 6.54
C HIS A 100 0.06 -12.59 6.93
N GLY A 101 -0.46 -13.72 6.44
CA GLY A 101 -1.73 -14.28 6.91
C GLY A 101 -2.98 -13.60 6.36
N VAL A 102 -2.89 -12.88 5.24
CA VAL A 102 -4.07 -12.35 4.56
C VAL A 102 -4.85 -13.52 3.94
N ASP A 103 -6.08 -13.73 4.40
CA ASP A 103 -6.99 -14.75 3.88
C ASP A 103 -7.60 -14.29 2.55
N ILE A 104 -7.26 -15.00 1.47
CA ILE A 104 -7.74 -14.73 0.10
C ILE A 104 -9.02 -15.49 -0.26
N THR A 105 -9.53 -16.31 0.66
CA THR A 105 -10.74 -17.12 0.48
C THR A 105 -12.00 -16.43 0.98
N VAL A 106 -11.84 -15.35 1.74
CA VAL A 106 -12.93 -14.52 2.26
C VAL A 106 -12.96 -13.18 1.55
N SER A 107 -14.12 -12.52 1.59
CA SER A 107 -14.29 -11.19 1.02
C SER A 107 -14.79 -10.21 2.09
N LYS A 108 -14.14 -9.05 2.17
CA LYS A 108 -14.67 -7.86 2.84
C LYS A 108 -15.35 -6.91 1.86
N ARG A 109 -15.35 -7.23 0.57
CA ARG A 109 -15.85 -6.36 -0.49
C ARG A 109 -17.37 -6.26 -0.42
N LYS A 110 -17.91 -5.08 -0.74
CA LYS A 110 -19.37 -4.91 -0.89
C LYS A 110 -19.97 -5.81 -1.99
N SER A 111 -19.20 -6.14 -3.02
CA SER A 111 -19.63 -7.04 -4.09
C SER A 111 -19.66 -8.52 -3.69
N GLY A 112 -19.05 -8.89 -2.56
CA GLY A 112 -18.91 -10.29 -2.12
C GLY A 112 -17.87 -11.12 -2.90
N LEU A 113 -17.26 -10.58 -3.96
CA LEU A 113 -16.20 -11.29 -4.71
C LEU A 113 -14.98 -11.52 -3.82
N THR A 114 -14.50 -12.76 -3.76
CA THR A 114 -13.25 -13.08 -3.07
C THR A 114 -12.06 -12.69 -3.95
N PRO A 115 -10.87 -12.42 -3.37
CA PRO A 115 -9.67 -12.16 -4.18
C PRO A 115 -9.34 -13.29 -5.16
N LEU A 116 -9.70 -14.53 -4.85
CA LEU A 116 -9.47 -15.70 -5.73
C LEU A 116 -10.35 -15.71 -6.99
N MET A 117 -11.46 -14.96 -7.00
CA MET A 117 -12.39 -14.90 -8.14
C MET A 117 -11.98 -13.89 -9.22
N LEU A 118 -10.88 -13.16 -9.04
CA LEU A 118 -10.40 -12.08 -9.90
C LEU A 118 -9.22 -12.54 -10.76
#